data_AF-A0AAU9RAV6-F1
#
_entry.id   AF-A0AAU9RAV6-F1
#
_cell.length_a   1.000
_cell.length_b   1.000
_cell.length_c   1.000
_cell.angle_alpha   90.00
_cell.angle_beta   90.00
_cell.angle_gamma   90.00
#
_symmetry.space_group_name_H-M   'P 1'
#
loop_
_entity.id
_entity.type
_entity.pdbx_description
1 polymer ?
#
loop_
_entity_poly.entity_id
_entity_poly.type
_entity_poly.pdbx_seq_one_letter_code
_entity_poly.pdbx_strand_id
1 'polypeptide(L)'
;MEIKMIEIVTVRKVLLVGFSILILNWVWRAVNWVWLRPKRLEKYLKKQGFSGNSYRILMGDMRESNQMDQVAHSLPLPLAGDFLPRMMPFLHHTVLNHGKKCFTWYGPYPNVIVMDPETLREIMSRHELFPKPKIGSHNHVFLSGLLNHEGPKWSKHRSILNPAFRIDNLKFWYMIE
;
A
#
# COMPACT_ATOMS: atom_id res chain seq x y z
N MET A 1 29.47 -48.78 -21.08
CA MET A 1 29.34 -48.25 -19.71
C MET A 1 29.87 -46.81 -19.61
N GLU A 2 31.03 -46.51 -20.20
CA GLU A 2 31.65 -45.18 -20.18
C GLU A 2 30.83 -44.08 -20.89
N ILE A 3 30.22 -44.37 -22.05
CA ILE A 3 29.39 -43.40 -22.78
C ILE A 3 28.20 -42.93 -21.93
N LYS A 4 27.49 -43.86 -21.27
CA LYS A 4 26.40 -43.52 -20.34
C LYS A 4 26.88 -42.67 -19.17
N MET A 5 28.09 -42.93 -18.65
CA MET A 5 28.67 -42.13 -17.58
C MET A 5 28.99 -40.70 -18.04
N ILE A 6 29.52 -40.52 -19.25
CA ILE A 6 29.81 -39.21 -19.84
C ILE A 6 28.51 -38.42 -20.09
N GLU A 7 27.46 -39.08 -20.59
CA GLU A 7 26.15 -38.47 -20.77
C GLU A 7 25.56 -37.99 -19.44
N ILE A 8 25.58 -38.82 -18.40
CA ILE A 8 25.09 -38.47 -17.05
C ILE A 8 25.86 -37.27 -16.49
N VAL A 9 27.20 -37.25 -16.61
CA VAL A 9 28.03 -36.14 -16.14
C VAL A 9 27.71 -34.85 -16.91
N THR A 10 27.48 -34.95 -18.22
CA THR A 10 27.17 -33.80 -19.08
C THR A 10 25.80 -33.23 -18.76
N VAL A 11 24.77 -34.07 -18.64
CA VAL A 11 23.42 -33.67 -18.23
C VAL A 11 23.45 -32.99 -16.86
N ARG A 12 24.19 -33.55 -15.89
CA ARG A 12 24.33 -32.94 -14.56
C ARG A 12 24.96 -31.54 -14.62
N LYS A 13 25.99 -31.34 -15.45
CA LYS A 13 26.63 -30.02 -15.63
C LYS A 13 25.65 -29.01 -16.22
N VAL A 14 24.89 -29.39 -17.25
CA VAL A 14 23.89 -28.51 -17.87
C VAL A 14 22.81 -28.10 -16.87
N LEU A 15 22.31 -29.06 -16.07
CA LEU A 15 21.33 -28.77 -15.02
C LEU A 15 21.87 -27.81 -13.94
N LEU A 16 23.12 -27.99 -13.51
CA LEU A 16 23.77 -27.11 -12.53
C LEU A 16 23.93 -25.68 -13.07
N VAL A 17 24.32 -25.52 -14.33
CA VAL A 17 24.45 -24.21 -14.97
C VAL A 17 23.08 -23.54 -15.10
N GLY A 18 22.06 -24.26 -15.56
CA GLY A 18 20.69 -23.76 -15.64
C GLY A 18 20.16 -23.29 -14.29
N PHE A 19 20.36 -24.10 -13.24
CA PHE A 19 19.96 -23.75 -11.88
C PHE A 19 20.70 -22.51 -11.35
N SER A 20 22.00 -22.38 -11.65
CA SER A 20 22.82 -21.23 -11.26
C SER A 20 22.32 -19.93 -11.91
N ILE A 21 21.94 -19.97 -13.19
CA ILE A 21 21.37 -18.82 -13.91
C ILE A 21 20.03 -18.42 -13.29
N LEU A 22 19.18 -19.39 -12.94
CA LEU A 22 17.91 -19.12 -12.26
C LEU A 22 18.14 -18.43 -10.92
N ILE A 23 19.05 -18.93 -10.08
CA ILE A 23 19.39 -18.31 -8.79
C ILE A 23 19.89 -16.88 -9.01
N LEU A 24 20.82 -16.67 -9.95
CA LEU A 24 21.35 -15.33 -10.22
C LEU A 24 20.24 -14.35 -10.62
N ASN A 25 19.29 -14.79 -11.46
CA ASN A 25 18.14 -13.98 -11.85
C ASN A 25 17.26 -13.63 -10.64
N TRP A 26 16.96 -14.61 -9.78
CA TRP A 26 16.19 -14.40 -8.55
C TRP A 26 16.89 -13.43 -7.59
N VAL A 27 18.19 -13.60 -7.37
CA VAL A 27 19.00 -12.71 -6.52
C VAL A 27 18.99 -11.29 -7.09
N TRP A 28 19.21 -11.13 -8.40
CA TRP A 28 19.17 -9.83 -9.06
C TRP A 28 17.80 -9.16 -8.91
N ARG A 29 16.70 -9.90 -9.13
CA ARG A 29 15.34 -9.40 -8.91
C ARG A 29 15.13 -8.95 -7.47
N ALA A 30 15.59 -9.74 -6.51
CA ALA A 30 15.48 -9.41 -5.08
C ALA A 30 16.27 -8.15 -4.73
N VAL A 31 17.53 -8.03 -5.16
CA VAL A 31 18.36 -6.83 -4.94
C VAL A 31 17.72 -5.60 -5.58
N ASN A 32 17.21 -5.73 -6.81
CA ASN A 32 16.55 -4.63 -7.48
C ASN A 32 15.26 -4.22 -6.77
N TRP A 33 14.46 -5.17 -6.30
CA TRP A 33 13.20 -4.92 -5.60
C TRP A 33 13.40 -4.33 -4.20
N VAL A 34 14.30 -4.92 -3.40
CA VAL A 34 14.52 -4.52 -2.00
C VAL A 34 15.40 -3.28 -1.88
N TRP A 35 16.35 -3.05 -2.78
CA TRP A 35 17.34 -1.98 -2.60
C TRP A 35 17.30 -0.93 -3.70
N LEU A 36 17.54 -1.33 -4.95
CA LEU A 36 17.82 -0.37 -6.03
C LEU A 36 16.57 0.43 -6.43
N ARG A 37 15.41 -0.22 -6.52
CA ARG A 37 14.14 0.43 -6.86
C ARG A 37 13.69 1.41 -5.78
N PRO A 38 13.63 1.06 -4.48
CA PRO A 38 13.30 2.03 -3.43
C PRO A 38 14.22 3.24 -3.42
N LYS A 39 15.55 3.06 -3.54
CA LYS A 39 16.49 4.18 -3.60
C LYS A 39 16.31 5.08 -4.82
N ARG A 40 15.93 4.53 -5.97
CA ARG A 40 15.60 5.33 -7.17
C ARG A 40 14.31 6.13 -6.98
N LEU A 41 13.27 5.49 -6.42
CA LEU A 41 12.00 6.15 -6.11
C LEU A 41 12.17 7.26 -5.05
N GLU A 42 12.97 7.01 -4.01
CA GLU A 42 13.30 8.00 -2.99
C GLU A 42 13.89 9.28 -3.62
N LYS A 43 14.90 9.12 -4.48
CA LYS A 43 15.52 10.25 -5.20
C LYS A 43 14.52 10.96 -6.11
N TYR A 44 13.67 10.21 -6.80
CA TYR A 44 12.65 10.76 -7.68
C TYR A 44 11.63 11.62 -6.89
N LEU A 45 11.09 11.08 -5.80
CA LEU A 45 10.13 11.78 -4.95
C LEU A 45 10.73 13.05 -4.34
N LYS A 46 11.96 12.97 -3.81
CA LYS A 46 12.69 14.13 -3.28
C LYS A 46 12.89 15.22 -4.34
N LYS A 47 13.21 14.84 -5.59
CA LYS A 47 13.32 15.79 -6.72
C LYS A 47 11.97 16.45 -7.08
N GLN A 48 10.85 15.76 -6.86
CA GLN A 48 9.51 16.32 -7.07
C GLN A 48 9.02 17.20 -5.90
N GLY A 49 9.88 17.45 -4.91
CA GLY A 49 9.57 18.28 -3.74
C GLY A 49 8.79 17.54 -2.65
N PHE A 50 8.77 16.21 -2.67
CA PHE A 50 8.26 15.44 -1.53
C PHE A 50 9.34 15.27 -0.47
N SER A 51 8.97 15.50 0.79
CA SER A 51 9.83 15.27 1.95
C SER A 51 9.47 13.94 2.64
N GLY A 52 10.44 13.26 3.25
CA GLY A 52 10.18 12.00 3.94
C GLY A 52 11.45 11.32 4.42
N ASN A 53 11.25 10.28 5.23
CA ASN A 53 12.34 9.44 5.72
C ASN A 53 13.11 8.78 4.57
N SER A 54 14.41 8.59 4.79
CA SER A 54 15.24 7.82 3.87
C SER A 54 14.87 6.34 3.95
N TYR A 55 14.88 5.64 2.81
CA TYR A 55 14.48 4.24 2.76
C TYR A 55 15.37 3.36 3.65
N ARG A 56 14.73 2.53 4.48
CA ARG A 56 15.34 1.49 5.32
C ARG A 56 14.98 0.12 4.76
N ILE A 57 16.01 -0.72 4.57
CA ILE A 57 15.91 -2.00 3.87
C ILE A 57 14.81 -2.90 4.47
N LEU A 58 14.03 -3.53 3.58
CA LEU A 58 12.91 -4.45 3.84
C LEU A 58 11.70 -3.87 4.56
N MET A 59 11.87 -3.21 5.72
CA MET A 59 10.77 -2.77 6.58
C MET A 59 10.34 -1.32 6.32
N GLY A 60 11.22 -0.48 5.78
CA GLY A 60 10.92 0.95 5.65
C GLY A 60 10.60 1.58 7.01
N ASP A 61 9.44 2.22 7.11
CA ASP A 61 8.98 2.88 8.33
C ASP A 61 8.02 2.00 9.16
N MET A 62 7.72 0.77 8.72
CA MET A 62 6.71 -0.07 9.37
C MET A 62 6.99 -0.36 10.84
N ARG A 63 8.26 -0.49 11.22
CA ARG A 63 8.64 -0.74 12.63
C ARG A 63 8.27 0.45 13.52
N GLU A 64 8.60 1.66 13.08
CA GLU A 64 8.27 2.89 13.81
C GLU A 64 6.76 3.11 13.84
N SER A 65 6.08 2.88 12.71
CA SER A 65 4.61 2.95 12.64
C SER A 65 3.97 2.03 13.68
N ASN A 66 4.34 0.75 13.71
CA ASN A 66 3.77 -0.22 14.65
C ASN A 66 4.08 0.14 16.11
N GLN A 67 5.26 0.66 16.41
CA GLN A 67 5.62 1.09 17.76
C GLN A 67 4.77 2.29 18.21
N MET A 68 4.61 3.28 17.32
CA MET A 68 3.75 4.43 17.58
C MET A 68 2.29 4.00 17.75
N ASP A 69 1.80 3.07 16.93
CA ASP A 69 0.45 2.51 17.05
C ASP A 69 0.26 1.78 18.39
N GLN A 70 1.23 0.97 18.84
CA GLN A 70 1.15 0.29 20.14
C GLN A 70 1.05 1.28 21.31
N VAL A 71 1.90 2.31 21.33
CA VAL A 71 1.87 3.36 22.36
C VAL A 71 0.58 4.17 22.26
N ALA A 72 0.20 4.54 21.05
CA ALA A 72 -1.03 5.25 20.79
C ALA A 72 -2.27 4.37 20.88
N HIS A 73 -2.19 3.06 21.17
CA HIS A 73 -3.35 2.23 21.47
C HIS A 73 -3.45 1.86 22.96
N SER A 74 -2.38 2.03 23.75
CA SER A 74 -2.40 1.77 25.19
C SER A 74 -3.03 2.89 26.02
N LEU A 75 -3.01 4.13 25.54
CA LEU A 75 -3.67 5.28 26.17
C LEU A 75 -5.23 5.20 26.08
N PRO A 76 -6.02 5.97 26.84
CA PRO A 76 -7.47 6.07 26.59
C PRO A 76 -7.78 6.89 25.33
N LEU A 77 -8.96 6.67 24.74
CA LEU A 77 -9.48 7.53 23.67
C LEU A 77 -9.81 8.92 24.23
N PRO A 78 -9.34 10.02 23.60
CA PRO A 78 -9.75 11.36 23.98
C PRO A 78 -11.27 11.52 23.75
N LEU A 79 -12.02 11.91 24.78
CA LEU A 79 -13.45 12.21 24.66
C LEU A 79 -13.72 13.57 24.01
N ALA A 80 -12.72 14.46 24.05
CA ALA A 80 -12.74 15.77 23.43
C ALA A 80 -11.33 16.11 22.89
N GLY A 81 -11.27 16.87 21.80
CA GLY A 81 -10.02 17.29 21.18
C GLY A 81 -9.61 16.45 19.97
N ASP A 82 -8.34 16.59 19.57
CA ASP A 82 -7.80 15.93 18.38
C ASP A 82 -7.56 14.43 18.63
N PHE A 83 -8.22 13.60 17.83
CA PHE A 83 -8.09 12.15 17.86
C PHE A 83 -7.08 11.62 16.84
N LEU A 84 -6.57 12.44 15.92
CA LEU A 84 -5.61 12.01 14.89
C LEU A 84 -4.31 11.43 15.47
N PRO A 85 -3.68 12.02 16.52
CA PRO A 85 -2.48 11.44 17.13
C PRO A 85 -2.74 10.07 17.76
N ARG A 86 -4.00 9.75 18.06
CA ARG A 86 -4.43 8.48 18.64
C ARG A 86 -4.79 7.45 17.57
N MET A 87 -5.48 7.86 16.50
CA MET A 87 -5.94 6.96 15.44
C MET A 87 -4.87 6.64 14.40
N MET A 88 -4.04 7.62 14.05
CA MET A 88 -3.01 7.50 13.02
C MET A 88 -1.74 8.22 13.48
N PRO A 89 -1.13 7.79 14.61
CA PRO A 89 -0.02 8.49 15.25
C PRO A 89 1.15 8.71 14.30
N PHE A 90 1.51 7.69 13.52
CA PHE A 90 2.63 7.75 12.59
C PHE A 90 2.38 8.70 11.42
N LEU A 91 1.16 8.71 10.86
CA LEU A 91 0.80 9.64 9.79
C LEU A 91 0.81 11.09 10.31
N HIS A 92 0.19 11.32 11.47
CA HIS A 92 0.16 12.63 12.12
C HIS A 92 1.58 13.15 12.37
N HIS A 93 2.45 12.34 12.97
CA HIS A 93 3.86 12.66 13.19
C HIS A 93 4.62 12.97 11.89
N THR A 94 4.41 12.16 10.84
CA THR A 94 5.06 12.36 9.53
C THR A 94 4.67 13.69 8.90
N VAL A 95 3.38 14.02 8.90
CA VAL A 95 2.87 15.27 8.32
C VAL A 95 3.40 16.49 9.08
N LEU A 96 3.51 16.40 10.41
CA LEU A 96 4.11 17.48 11.21
C LEU A 96 5.60 17.69 10.88
N ASN A 97 6.36 16.63 10.70
CA ASN A 97 7.81 16.71 10.49
C ASN A 97 8.21 17.00 9.05
N HIS A 98 7.44 16.52 8.08
CA HIS A 98 7.79 16.60 6.65
C HIS A 98 6.81 17.48 5.85
N GLY A 99 5.76 17.99 6.48
CA GLY A 99 4.78 18.86 5.87
C GLY A 99 3.72 18.11 5.05
N LYS A 100 2.92 18.89 4.32
CA LYS A 100 1.70 18.47 3.59
C LYS A 100 1.96 17.71 2.28
N LYS A 101 3.22 17.67 1.83
CA LYS A 101 3.67 16.98 0.62
C LYS A 101 4.83 16.06 1.02
N CYS A 102 4.48 14.89 1.54
CA CYS A 102 5.45 13.97 2.11
C CYS A 102 5.24 12.52 1.67
N PHE A 103 6.14 11.62 2.06
CA PHE A 103 6.02 10.19 1.79
C PHE A 103 6.59 9.36 2.94
N THR A 104 6.09 8.13 3.06
CA THR A 104 6.55 7.10 4.00
C THR A 104 6.81 5.79 3.28
N TRP A 105 7.44 4.83 3.95
CA TRP A 105 7.79 3.53 3.40
C TRP A 105 6.99 2.39 4.03
N TYR A 106 6.21 1.69 3.22
CA TYR A 106 5.61 0.40 3.56
C TYR A 106 6.43 -0.72 2.92
N GLY A 107 7.39 -1.23 3.67
CA GLY A 107 8.45 -2.05 3.12
C GLY A 107 9.14 -1.36 1.94
N PRO A 108 9.38 -2.03 0.80
CA PRO A 108 10.02 -1.41 -0.38
C PRO A 108 9.09 -0.50 -1.20
N TYR A 109 7.84 -0.29 -0.77
CA TYR A 109 6.86 0.52 -1.49
C TYR A 109 6.68 1.89 -0.81
N PRO A 110 6.83 3.01 -1.55
CA PRO A 110 6.55 4.32 -0.99
C PRO A 110 5.05 4.61 -0.97
N ASN A 111 4.56 5.16 0.14
CA ASN A 111 3.22 5.72 0.28
C ASN A 111 3.33 7.24 0.22
N VAL A 112 2.72 7.84 -0.81
CA VAL A 112 2.77 9.29 -1.03
C VAL A 112 1.58 9.95 -0.35
N ILE A 113 1.84 11.02 0.40
CA ILE A 113 0.86 11.81 1.13
C ILE A 113 0.77 13.18 0.47
N VAL A 114 -0.43 13.50 -0.02
CA VAL A 114 -0.76 14.78 -0.66
C VAL A 114 -1.93 15.37 0.08
N MET A 115 -1.76 16.57 0.63
CA MET A 115 -2.86 17.31 1.29
C MET A 115 -3.25 18.59 0.54
N ASP A 116 -2.74 18.78 -0.67
CA ASP A 116 -3.15 19.87 -1.54
C ASP A 116 -4.55 19.61 -2.13
N PRO A 117 -5.55 20.49 -1.90
CA PRO A 117 -6.93 20.25 -2.32
C PRO A 117 -7.10 20.12 -3.84
N GLU A 118 -6.33 20.88 -4.63
CA GLU A 118 -6.41 20.84 -6.09
C GLU A 118 -5.92 19.50 -6.63
N THR A 119 -4.75 19.07 -6.16
CA THR A 119 -4.18 17.77 -6.51
C THR A 119 -5.06 16.62 -6.04
N LEU A 120 -5.63 16.70 -4.83
CA LEU A 120 -6.56 15.70 -4.31
C LEU A 120 -7.81 15.60 -5.19
N ARG A 121 -8.38 16.73 -5.60
CA ARG A 121 -9.53 16.76 -6.51
C ARG A 121 -9.21 16.12 -7.85
N GLU A 122 -8.03 16.39 -8.41
CA GLU A 122 -7.57 15.76 -9.66
C GLU A 122 -7.46 14.24 -9.51
N ILE A 123 -6.77 13.76 -8.47
CA ILE A 123 -6.59 12.32 -8.18
C ILE A 123 -7.96 11.64 -8.01
N MET A 124 -8.86 12.22 -7.22
CA MET A 124 -10.18 11.65 -6.95
C MET A 124 -11.12 11.67 -8.17
N SER A 125 -10.93 12.62 -9.10
CA SER A 125 -11.72 12.66 -10.34
C SER A 125 -11.30 11.57 -11.34
N ARG A 126 -10.00 11.27 -11.41
CA ARG A 126 -9.41 10.32 -12.37
C ARG A 126 -9.30 8.91 -11.81
N HIS A 127 -10.43 8.36 -11.40
CA HIS A 127 -10.56 7.02 -10.83
C HIS A 127 -10.04 5.88 -11.74
N GLU A 128 -9.94 6.10 -13.06
CA GLU A 128 -9.33 5.14 -14.00
C GLU A 128 -7.79 5.04 -13.84
N LEU A 129 -7.13 6.16 -13.51
CA LEU A 129 -5.68 6.20 -13.29
C LEU A 129 -5.31 5.87 -11.85
N PHE A 130 -6.22 6.15 -10.91
CA PHE A 130 -6.06 5.92 -9.48
C PHE A 130 -7.13 4.95 -8.96
N PRO A 131 -7.02 3.65 -9.31
CA PRO A 131 -7.92 2.64 -8.77
C PRO A 131 -7.72 2.49 -7.26
N LYS A 132 -8.71 1.89 -6.61
CA LYS A 132 -8.67 1.60 -5.17
C LYS A 132 -7.52 0.64 -4.89
N PRO A 133 -6.86 0.77 -3.72
CA PRO A 133 -5.89 -0.22 -3.30
C PRO A 133 -6.59 -1.58 -3.16
N LYS A 134 -6.04 -2.61 -3.80
CA LYS A 134 -6.52 -3.98 -3.62
C LYS A 134 -6.16 -4.43 -2.21
N ILE A 135 -7.15 -4.45 -1.32
CA ILE A 135 -7.01 -5.01 0.04
C ILE A 135 -6.59 -6.47 -0.13
N GLY A 136 -5.51 -6.88 0.55
CA GLY A 136 -4.72 -8.09 0.32
C GLY A 136 -5.46 -9.29 -0.28
N SER A 137 -4.80 -9.93 -1.26
CA SER A 137 -5.25 -11.09 -2.05
C SER A 137 -5.90 -12.26 -1.26
N HIS A 138 -5.70 -12.34 0.06
CA HIS A 138 -6.18 -13.44 0.89
C HIS A 138 -7.49 -13.14 1.67
N ASN A 139 -7.93 -11.87 1.73
CA ASN A 139 -9.12 -11.47 2.49
C ASN A 139 -10.36 -11.24 1.61
N HIS A 140 -10.26 -11.61 0.33
CA HIS A 140 -11.27 -11.30 -0.68
C HIS A 140 -12.60 -12.05 -0.51
N VAL A 141 -12.61 -13.11 0.30
CA VAL A 141 -13.79 -13.96 0.54
C VAL A 141 -14.80 -13.27 1.46
N PHE A 142 -14.36 -12.42 2.39
CA PHE A 142 -15.25 -11.77 3.37
C PHE A 142 -15.56 -10.30 3.09
N LEU A 143 -14.87 -9.67 2.13
CA LEU A 143 -15.00 -8.23 1.83
C LEU A 143 -15.52 -7.96 0.40
N SER A 144 -16.26 -8.88 -0.21
CA SER A 144 -16.89 -8.59 -1.51
C SER A 144 -17.95 -7.48 -1.36
N GLY A 145 -17.99 -6.50 -2.28
CA GLY A 145 -18.95 -5.39 -2.22
C GLY A 145 -18.41 -4.06 -2.74
N LEU A 146 -19.08 -2.95 -2.40
CA LEU A 146 -18.74 -1.59 -2.88
C LEU A 146 -17.32 -1.13 -2.53
N LEU A 147 -16.74 -1.65 -1.45
CA LEU A 147 -15.36 -1.34 -1.06
C LEU A 147 -14.35 -1.83 -2.11
N ASN A 148 -14.59 -2.99 -2.71
CA ASN A 148 -13.68 -3.63 -3.66
C ASN A 148 -14.14 -3.55 -5.12
N HIS A 149 -15.43 -3.26 -5.38
CA HIS A 149 -15.91 -3.07 -6.75
C HIS A 149 -15.42 -1.75 -7.33
N GLU A 150 -15.15 -1.78 -8.63
CA GLU A 150 -14.78 -0.64 -9.47
C GLU A 150 -15.60 -0.61 -10.76
N GLY A 151 -15.53 0.51 -11.47
CA GLY A 151 -16.13 0.69 -12.79
C GLY A 151 -17.64 0.38 -12.84
N PRO A 152 -18.13 -0.25 -13.93
CA PRO A 152 -19.55 -0.54 -14.11
C PRO A 152 -20.17 -1.38 -12.99
N LYS A 153 -19.40 -2.30 -12.41
CA LYS A 153 -19.86 -3.15 -11.30
C LYS A 153 -20.14 -2.33 -10.04
N TRP A 154 -19.23 -1.39 -9.73
CA TRP A 154 -19.44 -0.45 -8.63
C TRP A 154 -20.65 0.44 -8.88
N SER A 155 -20.77 1.01 -10.08
CA SER A 155 -21.89 1.90 -10.46
C SER A 155 -23.25 1.21 -10.28
N LYS A 156 -23.40 -0.02 -10.80
CA LYS A 156 -24.62 -0.82 -10.66
C LYS A 156 -24.97 -1.06 -9.18
N HIS A 157 -24.01 -1.52 -8.38
CA HIS A 157 -24.25 -1.82 -6.97
C HIS A 157 -24.55 -0.55 -6.17
N ARG A 158 -23.92 0.58 -6.52
CA ARG A 158 -24.16 1.86 -5.85
C ARG A 158 -25.55 2.40 -6.18
N SER A 159 -26.00 2.26 -7.43
CA SER A 159 -27.35 2.64 -7.84
C SER A 159 -28.45 1.89 -7.09
N ILE A 160 -28.23 0.61 -6.75
CA ILE A 160 -29.18 -0.20 -5.98
C ILE A 160 -29.28 0.28 -4.52
N LEU A 161 -28.16 0.72 -3.93
CA LEU A 161 -28.10 1.12 -2.53
C LEU A 161 -28.48 2.59 -2.29
N ASN A 162 -28.23 3.48 -3.25
CA ASN A 162 -28.48 4.91 -3.12
C ASN A 162 -29.91 5.27 -2.64
N PRO A 163 -31.00 4.60 -3.09
CA PRO A 163 -32.35 4.88 -2.61
C PRO A 163 -32.48 4.80 -1.08
N ALA A 164 -31.83 3.84 -0.41
CA ALA A 164 -31.92 3.68 1.04
C ALA A 164 -31.37 4.88 1.83
N PHE A 165 -30.42 5.61 1.25
CA PHE A 165 -29.76 6.75 1.87
C PHE A 165 -30.27 8.12 1.38
N ARG A 166 -31.48 8.16 0.79
CA ARG A 166 -32.17 9.42 0.47
C ARG A 166 -32.59 10.14 1.75
N ILE A 167 -32.60 11.48 1.71
CA ILE A 167 -32.98 12.32 2.86
C ILE A 167 -34.38 11.96 3.39
N ASP A 168 -35.34 11.68 2.51
CA ASP A 168 -36.70 11.30 2.88
C ASP A 168 -36.72 10.01 3.72
N ASN A 169 -35.93 9.01 3.29
CA ASN A 169 -35.79 7.75 4.00
C ASN A 169 -35.04 7.94 5.32
N LEU A 170 -33.97 8.74 5.34
CA LEU A 170 -33.23 9.08 6.57
C LEU A 170 -34.13 9.72 7.63
N LYS A 171 -34.97 10.68 7.24
CA LYS A 171 -35.94 11.30 8.15
C LYS A 171 -36.94 10.29 8.70
N PHE A 172 -37.40 9.36 7.88
CA PHE A 172 -38.28 8.29 8.32
C PHE A 172 -37.63 7.45 9.43
N TRP A 173 -36.36 7.04 9.26
CA TRP A 173 -35.64 6.31 10.31
C TRP A 173 -35.56 7.08 11.64
N TYR A 174 -35.27 8.40 11.59
CA TYR A 174 -35.17 9.24 12.79
C TYR A 174 -36.52 9.52 13.47
N MET A 175 -37.65 9.44 12.76
CA MET A 175 -38.98 9.67 13.33
C MET A 175 -39.61 8.42 13.94
N ILE A 176 -38.97 7.25 13.78
CA ILE A 176 -39.44 5.97 14.35
C ILE A 176 -38.79 5.69 15.72
N GLU A 177 -37.76 6.44 16.10
CA GLU A 177 -37.20 6.50 17.46
C GLU A 177 -37.78 7.67 18.27
#